data_AF-A0A945VYS1-F1
#
_entry.id   AF-A0A945VYS1-F1
#
_cell.length_a   1.000
_cell.length_b   1.000
_cell.length_c   1.000
_cell.angle_alpha   90.00
_cell.angle_beta   90.00
_cell.angle_gamma   90.00
#
_symmetry.space_group_name_H-M   'P 1'
#
loop_
_entity.id
_entity.type
_entity.pdbx_description
1 polymer ?
#
loop_
_entity_poly.entity_id
_entity_poly.type
_entity_poly.pdbx_seq_one_letter_code
_entity_poly.pdbx_strand_id
1 'polypeptide(L)'
;LLFRVGETRESGVIISDQHKNYLSKTKVLHNKYNQLSQVTLEMKDKLLKGALRKFGELLDEAWEIKKTFSDKITTNQIEKLYKAAKKNGAIGGKLLGAGYGGYLLLYCDPKYQPYVIESLQASGAVNVTFDFVEKGIQTWTAKDYYEGNSSIQ
;
A
#
# COMPACT_ATOMS: atom_id res chain seq x y z
N LEU A 1 8.51 -6.14 -2.84
CA LEU A 1 8.40 -5.58 -4.21
C LEU A 1 7.32 -4.50 -4.22
N LEU A 2 7.49 -3.46 -5.04
CA LEU A 2 6.54 -2.34 -5.13
C LEU A 2 6.27 -2.04 -6.60
N PHE A 3 5.00 -1.96 -6.98
CA PHE A 3 4.60 -1.67 -8.35
C PHE A 3 3.67 -0.48 -8.42
N ARG A 4 3.90 0.42 -9.37
CA ARG A 4 2.91 1.41 -9.76
C ARG A 4 1.88 0.76 -10.68
N VAL A 5 0.61 0.83 -10.30
CA VAL A 5 -0.52 0.17 -10.98
C VAL A 5 -1.71 1.13 -11.12
N GLY A 6 -2.49 0.94 -12.18
CA GLY A 6 -3.68 1.74 -12.45
C GLY A 6 -3.39 3.23 -12.64
N GLU A 7 -4.46 4.03 -12.64
CA GLU A 7 -4.38 5.48 -12.73
C GLU A 7 -4.40 6.10 -11.33
N THR A 8 -3.67 7.20 -11.16
CA THR A 8 -3.83 8.07 -9.99
C THR A 8 -5.16 8.82 -10.12
N ARG A 9 -6.02 8.69 -9.12
CA ARG A 9 -7.27 9.45 -8.99
C ARG A 9 -7.28 10.22 -7.68
N GLU A 10 -8.22 11.15 -7.57
CA GLU A 10 -8.49 11.85 -6.32
C GLU A 10 -8.92 10.83 -5.24
N SER A 11 -8.02 10.54 -4.30
CA SER A 11 -8.25 9.58 -3.21
C SER A 11 -9.44 9.98 -2.33
N GLY A 12 -9.80 11.26 -2.32
CA GLY A 12 -10.94 11.80 -1.56
C GLY A 12 -12.27 11.13 -1.90
N VAL A 13 -12.51 10.77 -3.16
CA VAL A 13 -13.76 10.12 -3.58
C VAL A 13 -13.87 8.71 -3.00
N ILE A 14 -12.77 7.96 -3.01
CA ILE A 14 -12.71 6.59 -2.49
C ILE A 14 -12.82 6.58 -0.97
N ILE A 15 -12.16 7.52 -0.30
CA ILE A 15 -12.24 7.67 1.17
C ILE A 15 -13.66 8.07 1.58
N SER A 16 -14.28 9.00 0.85
CA SER A 16 -15.66 9.42 1.11
C SER A 16 -16.65 8.28 0.94
N ASP A 17 -16.43 7.41 -0.04
CA ASP A 17 -17.24 6.21 -0.26
C ASP A 17 -17.09 5.20 0.90
N GLN A 18 -15.85 4.92 1.32
CA GLN A 18 -15.58 4.08 2.49
C GLN A 18 -16.25 4.63 3.75
N HIS A 19 -16.18 5.95 3.96
CA HIS A 19 -16.81 6.60 5.10
C HIS A 19 -18.33 6.49 5.06
N LYS A 20 -18.96 6.71 3.90
CA LYS A 20 -20.41 6.50 3.71
C LYS A 20 -20.81 5.06 4.01
N ASN A 21 -20.05 4.09 3.50
CA ASN A 21 -20.30 2.67 3.76
C ASN A 21 -20.16 2.35 5.25
N TYR A 22 -19.13 2.86 5.92
CA TYR A 22 -18.96 2.72 7.37
C TYR A 22 -20.13 3.30 8.18
N LEU A 23 -20.63 4.47 7.79
CA LEU A 23 -21.77 5.14 8.43
C LEU A 23 -23.11 4.47 8.19
N SER A 24 -23.23 3.59 7.19
CA SER A 24 -24.43 2.77 7.01
C SER A 24 -24.68 1.79 8.19
N LYS A 25 -23.71 1.65 9.11
CA LYS A 25 -23.78 0.85 10.34
C LYS A 25 -24.20 -0.60 10.13
N THR A 26 -23.90 -1.18 8.97
CA THR A 26 -24.11 -2.63 8.81
C THR A 26 -23.18 -3.37 9.76
N LYS A 27 -23.76 -4.22 10.62
CA LYS A 27 -23.00 -5.03 11.60
C LYS A 27 -21.87 -5.83 10.93
N VAL A 28 -22.12 -6.30 9.70
CA VAL A 28 -21.13 -7.00 8.88
C VAL A 28 -19.90 -6.15 8.59
N LEU A 29 -20.09 -4.90 8.14
CA LEU A 29 -18.96 -4.04 7.78
C LEU A 29 -18.18 -3.59 9.01
N HIS A 30 -18.85 -3.25 10.12
CA HIS A 30 -18.16 -2.95 11.39
C HIS A 30 -17.31 -4.12 11.89
N ASN A 31 -17.82 -5.34 11.77
CA ASN A 31 -17.03 -6.54 12.08
C ASN A 31 -15.79 -6.66 11.18
N LYS A 32 -15.89 -6.30 9.89
CA LYS A 32 -14.74 -6.31 8.97
C LYS A 32 -13.68 -5.28 9.36
N TYR A 33 -14.07 -4.08 9.80
CA TYR A 33 -13.13 -3.09 10.34
C TYR A 33 -12.43 -3.61 11.61
N ASN A 34 -13.17 -4.22 12.52
CA ASN A 34 -12.59 -4.83 13.73
C ASN A 34 -11.62 -5.96 13.38
N GLN A 35 -11.99 -6.82 12.40
CA GLN A 35 -11.11 -7.87 11.89
C GLN A 35 -9.81 -7.29 11.31
N LEU A 36 -9.89 -6.24 10.47
CA LEU A 36 -8.70 -5.59 9.92
C LEU A 36 -7.78 -5.03 11.01
N SER A 37 -8.36 -4.44 12.07
CA SER A 37 -7.58 -3.95 13.22
C SER A 37 -6.83 -5.09 13.91
N GLN A 38 -7.48 -6.24 14.13
CA GLN A 38 -6.82 -7.42 14.73
C GLN A 38 -5.72 -7.98 13.84
N VAL A 39 -5.98 -8.15 12.53
CA VAL A 39 -4.96 -8.58 11.56
C VAL A 39 -3.76 -7.65 11.57
N THR A 40 -3.97 -6.33 11.71
CA THR A 40 -2.88 -5.35 11.78
C THR A 40 -2.03 -5.51 13.04
N LEU A 41 -2.65 -5.78 14.19
CA LEU A 41 -1.93 -6.05 15.44
C LEU A 41 -1.11 -7.34 15.33
N GLU A 42 -1.68 -8.39 14.76
CA GLU A 42 -0.95 -9.64 14.53
C GLU A 42 0.19 -9.46 13.52
N MET A 43 -0.04 -8.71 12.44
CA MET A 43 0.96 -8.41 11.42
C MET A 43 2.17 -7.71 12.04
N LYS A 44 1.95 -6.76 12.96
CA LYS A 44 3.02 -6.14 13.75
C LYS A 44 3.79 -7.18 14.57
N ASP A 45 3.11 -8.06 15.29
CA ASP A 45 3.74 -9.12 16.09
C ASP A 45 4.63 -10.04 15.24
N LYS A 46 4.12 -10.50 14.08
CA LYS A 46 4.87 -11.38 13.18
C LYS A 46 6.09 -10.68 12.58
N LEU A 47 5.96 -9.40 12.24
CA LEU A 47 7.08 -8.61 11.73
C LEU A 47 8.19 -8.49 12.78
N LEU A 48 7.84 -8.12 14.02
CA LEU A 48 8.80 -7.95 15.12
C LEU A 48 9.52 -9.24 15.51
N LYS A 49 8.84 -10.39 15.36
CA LYS A 49 9.41 -11.72 15.65
C LYS A 49 10.17 -12.34 14.47
N GLY A 50 10.28 -11.64 13.35
CA GLY A 50 10.92 -12.18 12.13
C GLY A 50 10.14 -13.32 11.47
N ALA A 51 8.86 -13.52 11.81
CA ALA A 51 7.98 -14.52 11.20
C ALA A 51 7.45 -14.04 9.84
N LEU A 52 8.37 -13.75 8.90
CA LEU A 52 8.08 -12.96 7.71
C LEU A 52 7.10 -13.63 6.73
N ARG A 53 7.11 -14.96 6.64
CA ARG A 53 6.10 -15.69 5.86
C ARG A 53 4.69 -15.42 6.39
N LYS A 54 4.51 -15.51 7.71
CA LYS A 54 3.22 -15.24 8.37
C LYS A 54 2.82 -13.77 8.22
N PHE A 55 3.78 -12.85 8.31
CA PHE A 55 3.55 -11.45 7.98
C PHE A 55 3.00 -11.27 6.55
N GLY A 56 3.60 -11.96 5.56
CA GLY A 56 3.11 -11.94 4.18
C GLY A 56 1.70 -12.50 4.02
N GLU A 57 1.38 -13.60 4.70
CA GLU A 57 0.03 -14.19 4.71
C GLU A 57 -1.00 -13.24 5.34
N LEU A 58 -0.66 -12.57 6.44
CA LEU A 58 -1.53 -11.55 7.05
C LEU A 58 -1.69 -10.32 6.17
N LEU A 59 -0.69 -9.98 5.36
CA LEU A 59 -0.78 -8.88 4.39
C LEU A 59 -1.81 -9.16 3.31
N ASP A 60 -1.87 -10.42 2.82
CA ASP A 60 -2.90 -10.92 1.91
C ASP A 60 -4.30 -10.83 2.54
N GLU A 61 -4.44 -11.33 3.77
CA GLU A 61 -5.72 -11.29 4.50
C GLU A 61 -6.21 -9.85 4.71
N ALA A 62 -5.32 -8.94 5.10
CA ALA A 62 -5.64 -7.53 5.26
C ALA A 62 -6.12 -6.90 3.95
N TRP A 63 -5.60 -7.34 2.80
CA TRP A 63 -6.04 -6.86 1.49
C TRP A 63 -7.42 -7.40 1.12
N GLU A 64 -7.66 -8.70 1.32
CA GLU A 64 -8.97 -9.30 1.08
C GLU A 64 -10.07 -8.64 1.94
N ILE A 65 -9.77 -8.33 3.21
CA ILE A 65 -10.69 -7.58 4.08
C ILE A 65 -10.89 -6.15 3.56
N LYS A 66 -9.80 -5.44 3.21
CA LYS A 66 -9.89 -4.05 2.76
C LYS A 66 -10.77 -3.91 1.51
N LYS A 67 -10.70 -4.85 0.55
CA LYS A 67 -11.55 -4.85 -0.65
C LYS A 67 -13.04 -4.86 -0.34
N THR A 68 -13.47 -5.40 0.81
CA THR A 68 -14.90 -5.43 1.18
C THR A 68 -15.44 -4.10 1.69
N PHE A 69 -14.61 -3.07 1.86
CA PHE A 69 -15.09 -1.78 2.39
C PHE A 69 -15.77 -0.92 1.33
N SER A 70 -15.45 -1.14 0.06
CA SER A 70 -16.03 -0.45 -1.09
C SER A 70 -15.60 -1.13 -2.38
N ASP A 71 -16.52 -1.29 -3.32
CA ASP A 71 -16.23 -1.82 -4.67
C ASP A 71 -15.28 -0.90 -5.47
N LYS A 72 -15.01 0.31 -4.99
CA LYS A 72 -14.09 1.28 -5.61
C LYS A 72 -12.63 1.10 -5.17
N ILE A 73 -12.34 0.18 -4.24
CA ILE A 73 -10.99 -0.02 -3.70
C ILE A 73 -10.06 -0.73 -4.68
N THR A 74 -10.58 -1.56 -5.56
CA THR A 74 -9.81 -2.30 -6.56
C THR A 74 -10.46 -2.18 -7.93
N THR A 75 -9.78 -2.66 -8.97
CA THR A 75 -10.31 -2.75 -10.33
C THR A 75 -10.02 -4.13 -10.89
N ASN A 76 -10.71 -4.52 -11.97
CA ASN A 76 -10.44 -5.79 -12.65
C ASN A 76 -8.98 -5.93 -13.09
N GLN A 77 -8.32 -4.82 -13.45
CA GLN A 77 -6.91 -4.81 -13.81
C GLN A 77 -6.03 -5.11 -12.59
N ILE A 78 -6.30 -4.46 -11.45
CA ILE A 78 -5.54 -4.67 -10.20
C ILE A 78 -5.74 -6.10 -9.68
N GLU A 79 -6.96 -6.63 -9.72
CA GLU A 79 -7.21 -8.02 -9.33
C GLU A 79 -6.47 -9.01 -10.23
N LYS A 80 -6.40 -8.76 -11.55
CA LYS A 80 -5.61 -9.59 -12.47
C LYS A 80 -4.12 -9.54 -12.13
N LEU A 81 -3.57 -8.35 -11.90
CA LEU A 81 -2.17 -8.17 -11.49
C LEU A 81 -1.88 -8.87 -10.16
N TYR A 82 -2.76 -8.74 -9.17
CA TYR A 82 -2.60 -9.37 -7.87
C TYR A 82 -2.62 -10.90 -7.97
N LYS A 83 -3.57 -11.46 -8.73
CA LYS A 83 -3.62 -12.90 -9.00
C LYS A 83 -2.39 -13.40 -9.75
N ALA A 84 -1.90 -12.65 -10.73
CA ALA A 84 -0.66 -12.98 -11.44
C ALA A 84 0.55 -12.97 -10.50
N ALA A 85 0.64 -12.00 -9.59
CA ALA A 85 1.70 -11.97 -8.58
C ALA A 85 1.66 -13.21 -7.69
N LYS A 86 0.48 -13.56 -7.15
CA LYS A 86 0.28 -14.74 -6.29
C LYS A 86 0.66 -16.02 -7.04
N LYS A 87 0.24 -16.18 -8.30
CA LYS A 87 0.56 -17.34 -9.15
C LYS A 87 2.08 -17.51 -9.34
N ASN A 88 2.83 -16.41 -9.41
CA ASN A 88 4.27 -16.42 -9.62
C ASN A 88 5.10 -16.37 -8.32
N GLY A 89 4.47 -16.56 -7.16
CA GLY A 89 5.18 -16.76 -5.88
C GLY A 89 5.11 -15.58 -4.90
N ALA A 90 4.28 -14.56 -5.15
CA ALA A 90 3.95 -13.60 -4.10
C ALA A 90 3.16 -14.31 -2.98
N ILE A 91 3.56 -14.11 -1.74
CA ILE A 91 2.90 -14.67 -0.56
C ILE A 91 1.66 -13.84 -0.22
N GLY A 92 1.76 -12.52 -0.36
CA GLY A 92 0.67 -11.59 -0.12
C GLY A 92 1.06 -10.17 -0.48
N GLY A 93 0.13 -9.24 -0.34
CA GLY A 93 0.35 -7.86 -0.70
C GLY A 93 -0.92 -7.04 -0.54
N LYS A 94 -0.81 -5.74 -0.76
CA LYS A 94 -1.95 -4.83 -0.69
C LYS A 94 -1.71 -3.60 -1.53
N LEU A 95 -2.79 -3.04 -2.05
CA LEU A 95 -2.76 -1.69 -2.59
C LEU A 95 -2.60 -0.69 -1.43
N LEU A 96 -1.66 0.22 -1.58
CA LEU A 96 -1.38 1.28 -0.62
C LEU A 96 -2.35 2.45 -0.84
N GLY A 97 -2.60 3.22 0.23
CA GLY A 97 -3.50 4.35 0.20
C GLY A 97 -4.99 3.99 0.14
N ALA A 98 -5.78 4.84 -0.52
CA ALA A 98 -7.23 4.74 -0.53
C ALA A 98 -7.75 3.52 -1.32
N GLY A 99 -7.15 3.25 -2.49
CA GLY A 99 -7.57 2.21 -3.43
C GLY A 99 -7.46 2.66 -4.89
N TYR A 100 -8.01 1.87 -5.81
CA TYR A 100 -8.18 2.12 -7.26
C TYR A 100 -6.90 2.16 -8.12
N GLY A 101 -5.78 2.60 -7.56
CA GLY A 101 -4.50 2.70 -8.26
C GLY A 101 -3.40 3.16 -7.31
N GLY A 102 -2.26 3.57 -7.87
CA GLY A 102 -1.09 3.99 -7.10
C GLY A 102 -0.12 2.83 -6.92
N TYR A 103 0.20 2.47 -5.67
CA TYR A 103 1.25 1.51 -5.38
C TYR A 103 0.72 0.20 -4.82
N LEU A 104 1.04 -0.90 -5.49
CA LEU A 104 0.81 -2.27 -5.03
C LEU A 104 2.08 -2.79 -4.36
N LEU A 105 2.02 -2.97 -3.04
CA LEU A 105 3.08 -3.59 -2.26
C LEU A 105 2.89 -5.10 -2.24
N LEU A 106 3.93 -5.86 -2.55
CA LEU A 106 3.93 -7.32 -2.54
C LEU A 106 5.07 -7.85 -1.68
N TYR A 107 4.76 -8.83 -0.84
CA TYR A 107 5.72 -9.65 -0.11
C TYR A 107 5.93 -10.98 -0.82
N CYS A 108 7.18 -11.32 -1.10
CA CYS A 108 7.57 -12.45 -1.93
C CYS A 108 8.95 -12.95 -1.49
N ASP A 109 9.11 -14.27 -1.40
CA ASP A 109 10.41 -14.90 -1.15
C ASP A 109 11.41 -14.47 -2.25
N PRO A 110 12.64 -14.05 -1.91
CA PRO A 110 13.64 -13.60 -2.87
C PRO A 110 13.78 -14.45 -4.13
N LYS A 111 13.71 -15.78 -4.01
CA LYS A 111 13.85 -16.70 -5.16
C LYS A 111 12.73 -16.57 -6.20
N TYR A 112 11.58 -16.03 -5.81
CA TYR A 112 10.44 -15.85 -6.71
C TYR A 112 10.31 -14.41 -7.26
N GLN A 113 11.09 -13.47 -6.72
CA GLN A 113 10.98 -12.06 -7.10
C GLN A 113 11.17 -11.81 -8.61
N PRO A 114 12.14 -12.44 -9.32
CA PRO A 114 12.29 -12.25 -10.76
C PRO A 114 11.02 -12.62 -11.54
N TYR A 115 10.39 -13.75 -11.22
CA TYR A 115 9.18 -14.21 -11.92
C TYR A 115 7.97 -13.30 -11.66
N VAL A 116 7.84 -12.79 -10.43
CA VAL A 116 6.79 -11.81 -10.09
C VAL A 116 7.02 -10.51 -10.84
N ILE A 117 8.26 -10.00 -10.89
CA ILE A 117 8.61 -8.77 -11.59
C ILE A 117 8.29 -8.89 -13.08
N GLU A 118 8.80 -9.94 -13.73
CA GLU A 118 8.58 -10.18 -15.16
C GLU A 118 7.09 -10.29 -15.50
N SER A 119 6.34 -11.09 -14.74
CA SER A 119 4.91 -11.29 -14.98
C SER A 119 4.10 -9.99 -14.86
N LEU A 120 4.47 -9.10 -13.92
CA LEU A 120 3.73 -7.87 -13.67
C LEU A 120 4.12 -6.78 -14.67
N GLN A 121 5.40 -6.70 -15.04
CA GLN A 121 5.87 -5.79 -16.09
C GLN A 121 5.26 -6.13 -17.45
N ALA A 122 5.15 -7.42 -17.79
CA ALA A 122 4.47 -7.86 -19.02
C ALA A 122 2.98 -7.45 -19.04
N SER A 123 2.38 -7.19 -17.88
CA SER A 123 0.99 -6.73 -17.73
C SER A 123 0.87 -5.20 -17.59
N GLY A 124 1.96 -4.45 -17.84
CA GLY A 124 2.00 -2.99 -17.82
C GLY A 124 2.22 -2.34 -16.44
N ALA A 125 2.52 -3.13 -15.40
CA ALA A 125 2.88 -2.57 -14.09
C ALA A 125 4.35 -2.13 -14.06
N VAL A 126 4.64 -1.01 -13.40
CA VAL A 126 6.01 -0.48 -13.31
C VAL A 126 6.60 -0.87 -11.96
N ASN A 127 7.65 -1.68 -11.94
CA ASN A 127 8.39 -1.98 -10.71
C ASN A 127 9.13 -0.71 -10.22
N VAL A 128 9.07 -0.45 -8.93
CA VAL A 128 9.67 0.72 -8.29
C VAL A 128 10.58 0.26 -7.16
N THR A 129 11.82 0.73 -7.16
CA THR A 129 12.73 0.56 -6.04
C THR A 129 12.33 1.49 -4.90
N PHE A 130 12.40 1.00 -3.67
CA PHE A 130 12.08 1.79 -2.49
C PHE A 130 12.92 1.31 -1.32
N ASP A 131 13.16 2.23 -0.39
CA ASP A 131 13.86 1.99 0.87
C ASP A 131 13.08 2.63 2.01
N PHE A 132 13.20 2.06 3.20
CA PHE A 132 12.65 2.67 4.41
C PHE A 132 13.61 3.74 4.94
N VAL A 133 13.03 4.83 5.44
CA VAL A 133 13.78 5.92 6.08
C VAL A 133 13.44 5.97 7.57
N GLU A 134 14.45 6.16 8.41
CA GLU A 134 14.27 6.25 9.87
C GLU A 134 13.92 7.66 10.33
N LYS A 135 14.30 8.68 9.55
CA LYS A 135 14.09 10.09 9.88
C LYS A 135 12.81 10.60 9.22
N GLY A 136 12.01 11.33 10.00
CA GLY A 136 10.84 12.06 9.51
C GLY A 136 11.22 13.38 8.84
N ILE A 137 10.33 14.38 8.94
CA ILE A 137 10.60 15.73 8.42
C ILE A 137 11.84 16.35 9.06
N GLN A 138 12.69 16.96 8.25
CA GLN A 138 13.87 17.68 8.70
C GLN A 138 13.90 19.06 8.05
N THR A 139 14.25 20.07 8.83
CA THR A 139 14.46 21.44 8.35
C THR A 139 15.91 21.84 8.60
N TRP A 140 16.44 22.71 7.74
CA TRP A 140 17.74 23.33 7.93
C TRP A 140 17.66 24.79 7.51
N THR A 141 18.51 25.62 8.10
CA THR A 141 18.67 27.03 7.74
C THR A 141 20.06 27.22 7.17
N ALA A 142 20.15 27.77 5.96
CA ALA A 142 21.41 28.22 5.39
C ALA A 142 21.64 29.70 5.76
N LYS A 143 22.85 30.05 6.24
CA LYS A 143 23.18 31.40 6.72
C LYS A 143 23.25 32.47 5.61
N ASP A 144 23.29 32.07 4.34
CA ASP A 144 23.61 32.97 3.23
C ASP A 144 22.41 33.70 2.62
N TYR A 145 21.24 33.75 3.29
CA TYR A 145 20.04 34.41 2.76
C TYR A 145 19.68 35.75 3.45
N TYR A 146 20.42 36.17 4.50
CA TYR A 146 20.05 37.36 5.30
C TYR A 146 21.10 38.48 5.38
N GLU A 147 22.29 38.32 4.78
CA GLU A 147 23.28 39.41 4.70
C GLU A 147 23.36 39.97 3.27
N GLY A 148 22.33 40.74 2.86
CA GLY A 148 22.27 41.27 1.50
C GLY A 148 21.16 42.28 1.23
N ASN A 149 21.08 43.35 2.03
CA ASN A 149 20.73 44.72 1.59
C ASN A 149 20.52 45.64 2.81
N SER A 150 21.62 46.15 3.36
CA SER A 150 21.63 47.26 4.31
C SER A 150 22.58 48.35 3.85
N SER A 151 22.51 48.75 2.57
CA SER A 151 23.13 49.98 2.06
C SER A 151 22.76 50.21 0.59
N ILE A 152 21.67 50.92 0.35
CA ILE A 152 21.53 51.75 -0.84
C ILE A 152 21.74 53.18 -0.34
N GLN A 153 22.87 53.76 -0.72
CA GLN A 153 23.17 55.20 -0.61
C GLN A 153 22.26 56.01 -1.52
#